data_AF-G5SMP2-F1
#
_entry.id   AF-G5SMP2-F1
#
_cell.length_a   1.000
_cell.length_b   1.000
_cell.length_c   1.000
_cell.angle_alpha   90.00
_cell.angle_beta   90.00
_cell.angle_gamma   90.00
#
_symmetry.space_group_name_H-M   'P 1'
#
loop_
_entity.id
_entity.type
_entity.pdbx_description
1 polymer ?
#
loop_
_entity_poly.entity_id
_entity_poly.type
_entity_poly.pdbx_seq_one_letter_code
_entity_poly.pdbx_strand_id
1 'polypeptide(L)'
;MVVPEGEEEPEYLTTFVLEKDGVKKEFTTEDYPEDTAWHFVESRTVLVKEGYVPPVHDFSIMTWPDGEDITEQVLSDKGYTFLLISPYLEFADDSNIDRINELYDYCGEHGYAFYCLTASGDDVIGRWQDLTGADYPFGITDEITLKTIVRSNPGLVLLKEGTVYNKWSCNNLPKEEDLNVPLEDGELGRLQSASRMMTTLRVVLWFLVPLFVLVFADRIWVGSKMYRRMKHKNRIINLLKRKEMRKKIVAGNWKMNLNLQEGVALATELNAALAADKPNCDVVICTPFIHLASVAAVLDAQTIGLGAENCADKEKGAYTGEVSAEMVKSTGAQYVILGHSERRAYYGETAEILKEKVNLALANGLKVIFCIGEVLEEREADKQNEVVKAQLAGSLFDLTAEQFSNIILAYEPVWAIGTGKTATAEQAEEMHAFIRTTIAEKFGVEAAENVSILYGGSCKPSNAKEIFAKPDVDGGLIGGAALKCADFKGIIDAWKA
;
A
#
# COMPACT_ATOMS: atom_id res chain seq x y z
N MET A 1 -17.80 -59.71 1.41
CA MET A 1 -16.43 -60.06 0.97
C MET A 1 -15.57 -60.25 2.20
N VAL A 2 -14.81 -61.34 2.28
CA VAL A 2 -13.92 -61.63 3.43
C VAL A 2 -12.53 -61.11 3.07
N VAL A 3 -11.94 -60.26 3.91
CA VAL A 3 -10.56 -59.75 3.72
C VAL A 3 -9.60 -60.96 3.76
N PRO A 4 -8.68 -61.12 2.79
CA PRO A 4 -7.71 -62.22 2.81
C PRO A 4 -6.87 -62.22 4.09
N GLU A 5 -6.57 -63.41 4.61
CA GLU A 5 -5.82 -63.57 5.86
C GLU A 5 -4.39 -62.99 5.72
N GLY A 6 -4.08 -61.95 6.49
CA GLY A 6 -2.78 -61.26 6.48
C GLY A 6 -2.75 -59.90 5.79
N GLU A 7 -3.87 -59.44 5.23
CA GLU A 7 -4.00 -58.10 4.63
C GLU A 7 -4.30 -57.02 5.68
N GLU A 8 -3.86 -55.79 5.40
CA GLU A 8 -3.93 -54.69 6.36
C GLU A 8 -5.37 -54.16 6.52
N GLU A 9 -5.83 -54.07 7.77
CA GLU A 9 -7.10 -53.43 8.13
C GLU A 9 -6.98 -51.89 8.05
N PRO A 10 -8.05 -51.17 7.71
CA PRO A 10 -8.03 -49.71 7.68
C PRO A 10 -7.76 -49.14 9.08
N GLU A 11 -6.77 -48.25 9.18
CA GLU A 11 -6.43 -47.58 10.43
C GLU A 11 -7.17 -46.24 10.54
N TYR A 12 -7.90 -46.05 11.63
CA TYR A 12 -8.61 -44.82 11.95
C TYR A 12 -7.99 -44.15 13.17
N LEU A 13 -7.74 -42.84 13.07
CA LEU A 13 -7.35 -42.02 14.20
C LEU A 13 -8.53 -41.18 14.65
N THR A 14 -8.94 -41.38 15.90
CA THR A 14 -9.98 -40.58 16.56
C THR A 14 -9.32 -39.55 17.46
N THR A 15 -9.61 -38.27 17.20
CA THR A 15 -9.19 -37.12 18.01
C THR A 15 -10.42 -36.48 18.63
N PHE A 16 -10.33 -36.14 19.91
CA PHE A 16 -11.34 -35.48 20.73
C PHE A 16 -10.87 -34.07 21.06
N VAL A 17 -11.73 -33.09 20.84
CA VAL A 17 -11.51 -31.70 21.26
C VAL A 17 -12.21 -31.52 22.61
N LEU A 18 -11.44 -31.11 23.63
CA LEU A 18 -11.92 -30.87 24.99
C LEU A 18 -11.62 -29.42 25.39
N GLU A 19 -12.47 -28.85 26.26
CA GLU A 19 -12.37 -27.47 26.73
C GLU A 19 -12.31 -27.41 28.26
N LYS A 20 -11.38 -26.62 28.80
CA LYS A 20 -11.26 -26.32 30.24
C LYS A 20 -10.87 -24.86 30.42
N ASP A 21 -11.60 -24.13 31.28
CA ASP A 21 -11.36 -22.71 31.58
C ASP A 21 -11.26 -21.81 30.34
N GLY A 22 -12.04 -22.11 29.28
CA GLY A 22 -12.07 -21.36 28.01
C GLY A 22 -10.93 -21.69 27.03
N VAL A 23 -10.08 -22.69 27.32
CA VAL A 23 -9.01 -23.16 26.45
C VAL A 23 -9.38 -24.52 25.84
N LYS A 24 -9.42 -24.60 24.50
CA LYS A 24 -9.66 -25.83 23.75
C LYS A 24 -8.35 -26.55 23.43
N LYS A 25 -8.33 -27.87 23.58
CA LYS A 25 -7.18 -28.72 23.26
C LYS A 25 -7.64 -30.04 22.64
N GLU A 26 -6.85 -30.53 21.69
CA GLU A 26 -7.04 -31.82 21.03
C GLU A 26 -6.31 -32.93 21.79
N PHE A 27 -6.98 -34.08 21.89
CA PHE A 27 -6.51 -35.30 22.52
C PHE A 27 -6.86 -36.49 21.64
N THR A 28 -5.99 -37.46 21.51
CA THR A 28 -6.30 -38.78 20.94
C THR A 28 -6.91 -39.70 22.00
N THR A 29 -7.22 -40.94 21.62
CA THR A 29 -7.70 -41.95 22.58
C THR A 29 -6.62 -42.33 23.61
N GLU A 30 -5.34 -42.19 23.27
CA GLU A 30 -4.22 -42.59 24.14
C GLU A 30 -3.87 -41.54 25.22
N ASP A 31 -4.10 -40.27 24.94
CA ASP A 31 -3.80 -39.13 25.81
C ASP A 31 -5.06 -38.42 26.31
N TYR A 32 -6.21 -39.09 26.27
CA TYR A 32 -7.48 -38.55 26.76
C TYR A 32 -7.40 -38.26 28.27
N PRO A 33 -7.70 -37.03 28.73
CA PRO A 33 -7.56 -36.66 30.12
C PRO A 33 -8.64 -37.31 30.99
N GLU A 34 -8.24 -37.90 32.12
CA GLU A 34 -9.16 -38.42 33.15
C GLU A 34 -9.76 -37.32 34.06
N ASP A 35 -9.25 -36.10 33.95
CA ASP A 35 -9.70 -34.94 34.73
C ASP A 35 -11.10 -34.48 34.28
N THR A 36 -12.08 -34.59 35.19
CA THR A 36 -13.49 -34.23 34.97
C THR A 36 -13.73 -32.73 34.73
N ALA A 37 -12.70 -31.88 34.89
CA ALA A 37 -12.78 -30.45 34.57
C ALA A 37 -12.73 -30.16 33.06
N TRP A 38 -12.42 -31.16 32.22
CA TRP A 38 -12.47 -31.03 30.76
C TRP A 38 -13.86 -31.38 30.23
N HIS A 39 -14.44 -30.47 29.43
CA HIS A 39 -15.73 -30.65 28.77
C HIS A 39 -15.53 -31.03 27.31
N PHE A 40 -16.17 -32.11 26.88
CA PHE A 40 -16.12 -32.55 25.48
C PHE A 40 -16.81 -31.54 24.56
N VAL A 41 -16.15 -31.21 23.45
CA VAL A 41 -16.68 -30.30 22.42
C VAL A 41 -17.09 -31.08 21.18
N GLU A 42 -16.15 -31.79 20.56
CA GLU A 42 -16.38 -32.55 19.32
C GLU A 42 -15.34 -33.66 19.16
N SER A 43 -15.65 -34.68 18.35
CA SER A 43 -14.69 -35.71 17.95
C SER A 43 -14.59 -35.77 16.44
N ARG A 44 -13.38 -36.07 15.95
CA ARG A 44 -13.08 -36.23 14.54
C ARG A 44 -12.35 -37.56 14.35
N THR A 45 -12.90 -38.39 13.47
CA THR A 45 -12.25 -39.63 13.04
C THR A 45 -11.74 -39.44 11.62
N VAL A 46 -10.47 -39.71 11.38
CA VAL A 46 -9.86 -39.63 10.05
C VAL A 46 -9.25 -41.00 9.72
N LEU A 47 -9.52 -41.49 8.50
CA LEU A 47 -8.85 -42.67 7.96
C LEU A 47 -7.38 -42.30 7.70
N VAL A 48 -6.47 -42.93 8.43
CA VAL A 48 -5.02 -42.66 8.34
C VAL A 48 -4.38 -43.57 7.31
N LYS A 49 -4.90 -44.80 7.16
CA LYS A 49 -4.38 -45.80 6.23
C LYS A 49 -5.53 -46.59 5.64
N GLU A 50 -5.65 -46.58 4.31
CA GLU A 50 -6.62 -47.42 3.59
C GLU A 50 -6.22 -48.89 3.76
N GLY A 51 -7.20 -49.72 4.14
CA GLY A 51 -7.01 -51.18 4.20
C GLY A 51 -7.10 -51.83 2.82
N TYR A 52 -7.13 -53.16 2.79
CA TYR A 52 -7.21 -53.93 1.55
C TYR A 52 -8.42 -53.56 0.68
N VAL A 53 -8.14 -53.08 -0.54
CA VAL A 53 -9.13 -52.84 -1.59
C VAL A 53 -8.97 -53.97 -2.63
N PRO A 54 -9.97 -54.85 -2.79
CA PRO A 54 -9.88 -55.93 -3.76
C PRO A 54 -9.76 -55.37 -5.18
N PRO A 55 -8.87 -55.92 -6.02
CA PRO A 55 -8.81 -55.55 -7.43
C PRO A 55 -10.09 -55.99 -8.17
N VAL A 56 -10.71 -55.07 -8.91
CA VAL A 56 -11.90 -55.31 -9.73
C VAL A 56 -11.51 -56.17 -10.94
N HIS A 57 -12.11 -57.35 -11.10
CA HIS A 57 -11.70 -58.29 -12.15
C HIS A 57 -12.73 -58.59 -13.25
N ASP A 58 -14.04 -58.43 -13.07
CA ASP A 58 -15.03 -58.76 -14.13
C ASP A 58 -16.20 -57.76 -14.16
N PHE A 59 -16.36 -57.04 -15.29
CA PHE A 59 -17.58 -56.26 -15.57
C PHE A 59 -18.66 -57.22 -16.04
N SER A 60 -19.76 -57.32 -15.30
CA SER A 60 -20.91 -58.16 -15.66
C SER A 60 -22.23 -57.39 -15.58
N ILE A 61 -23.14 -57.68 -16.51
CA ILE A 61 -24.50 -57.12 -16.54
C ILE A 61 -25.49 -58.27 -16.41
N MET A 62 -26.12 -58.38 -15.24
CA MET A 62 -27.18 -59.36 -14.99
C MET A 62 -28.54 -58.69 -15.17
N THR A 63 -29.39 -59.16 -16.09
CA THR A 63 -30.72 -58.56 -16.28
C THR A 63 -31.56 -58.66 -15.01
N TRP A 64 -32.42 -57.67 -14.78
CA TRP A 64 -33.42 -57.71 -13.72
C TRP A 64 -34.82 -57.81 -14.32
N PRO A 65 -35.71 -58.69 -13.81
CA PRO A 65 -35.52 -59.59 -12.67
C PRO A 65 -34.94 -60.98 -13.02
N ASP A 66 -34.74 -61.27 -14.32
CA ASP A 66 -34.51 -62.64 -14.82
C ASP A 66 -33.10 -63.20 -14.50
N GLY A 67 -32.12 -62.33 -14.21
CA GLY A 67 -30.77 -62.72 -13.82
C GLY A 67 -29.95 -63.33 -14.96
N GLU A 68 -30.22 -62.98 -16.22
CA GLU A 68 -29.45 -63.43 -17.37
C GLU A 68 -28.22 -62.55 -17.59
N ASP A 69 -27.06 -63.15 -17.85
CA ASP A 69 -25.84 -62.41 -18.17
C ASP A 69 -25.89 -61.94 -19.64
N ILE A 70 -26.03 -60.63 -19.83
CA ILE A 70 -26.06 -59.98 -21.16
C ILE A 70 -24.78 -59.21 -21.48
N THR A 71 -23.71 -59.42 -20.73
CA THR A 71 -22.46 -58.64 -20.85
C THR A 71 -21.88 -58.68 -22.26
N GLU A 72 -21.68 -59.88 -22.80
CA GLU A 72 -21.14 -60.04 -24.15
C GLU A 72 -22.11 -59.52 -25.22
N GLN A 73 -23.43 -59.61 -25.00
CA GLN A 73 -24.42 -59.06 -25.91
C GLN A 73 -24.30 -57.53 -25.99
N VAL A 74 -24.20 -56.86 -24.84
CA VAL A 74 -24.06 -55.39 -24.76
C VAL A 74 -22.72 -54.93 -25.35
N LEU A 75 -21.63 -55.65 -25.07
CA LEU A 75 -20.29 -55.28 -25.54
C LEU A 75 -20.04 -55.63 -27.01
N SER A 76 -20.67 -56.67 -27.55
CA SER A 76 -20.50 -57.07 -28.96
C SER A 76 -21.57 -56.49 -29.89
N ASP A 77 -22.49 -55.66 -29.38
CA ASP A 77 -23.51 -55.02 -30.19
C ASP A 77 -22.88 -54.13 -31.28
N LYS A 78 -23.30 -54.39 -32.53
CA LYS A 78 -22.88 -53.61 -33.71
C LYS A 78 -23.65 -52.29 -33.81
N GLY A 79 -24.81 -52.21 -33.17
CA GLY A 79 -25.59 -51.00 -32.97
C GLY A 79 -25.00 -50.11 -31.89
N TYR A 80 -25.67 -48.99 -31.62
CA TYR A 80 -25.36 -48.14 -30.48
C TYR A 80 -26.13 -48.61 -29.25
N THR A 81 -25.46 -48.63 -28.11
CA THR A 81 -26.03 -48.99 -26.81
C THR A 81 -25.84 -47.87 -25.82
N PHE A 82 -26.93 -47.36 -25.25
CA PHE A 82 -26.89 -46.44 -24.13
C PHE A 82 -26.93 -47.20 -22.81
N LEU A 83 -26.02 -46.85 -21.91
CA LEU A 83 -26.03 -47.32 -20.53
C LEU A 83 -26.26 -46.13 -19.60
N LEU A 84 -27.40 -46.14 -18.91
CA LEU A 84 -27.67 -45.25 -17.79
C LEU A 84 -27.07 -45.87 -16.53
N ILE A 85 -25.98 -45.29 -16.04
CA ILE A 85 -25.22 -45.78 -14.89
C ILE A 85 -25.71 -45.06 -13.63
N SER A 86 -26.33 -45.80 -12.72
CA SER A 86 -26.75 -45.30 -11.42
C SER A 86 -26.36 -46.29 -10.32
N PRO A 87 -25.18 -46.14 -9.68
CA PRO A 87 -24.74 -47.08 -8.65
C PRO A 87 -25.75 -47.26 -7.53
N TYR A 88 -26.43 -46.16 -7.14
CA TYR A 88 -27.49 -46.15 -6.14
C TYR A 88 -28.67 -45.31 -6.61
N LEU A 89 -29.76 -45.96 -7.00
CA LEU A 89 -31.00 -45.28 -7.42
C LEU A 89 -31.62 -44.47 -6.28
N GLU A 90 -31.45 -44.88 -5.02
CA GLU A 90 -31.98 -44.17 -3.85
C GLU A 90 -31.35 -42.79 -3.62
N PHE A 91 -30.19 -42.52 -4.22
CA PHE A 91 -29.47 -41.24 -4.17
C PHE A 91 -29.27 -40.62 -5.55
N ALA A 92 -29.99 -41.12 -6.56
CA ALA A 92 -29.89 -40.62 -7.91
C ALA A 92 -30.61 -39.28 -8.05
N ASP A 93 -30.01 -38.36 -8.80
CA ASP A 93 -30.62 -37.08 -9.17
C ASP A 93 -31.70 -37.32 -10.23
N ASP A 94 -32.96 -37.07 -9.86
CA ASP A 94 -34.15 -37.23 -10.69
C ASP A 94 -34.53 -35.97 -11.47
N SER A 95 -33.78 -34.87 -11.32
CA SER A 95 -34.13 -33.56 -11.90
C SER A 95 -34.21 -33.55 -13.44
N ASN A 96 -33.58 -34.51 -14.12
CA ASN A 96 -33.53 -34.61 -15.59
C ASN A 96 -34.19 -35.90 -16.10
N ILE A 97 -35.13 -36.46 -15.36
CA ILE A 97 -35.74 -37.75 -15.69
C ILE A 97 -36.52 -37.73 -17.01
N ASP A 98 -37.25 -36.65 -17.30
CA ASP A 98 -38.00 -36.50 -18.55
C ASP A 98 -37.08 -36.66 -19.77
N ARG A 99 -35.88 -36.09 -19.71
CA ARG A 99 -34.86 -36.19 -20.79
C ARG A 99 -34.28 -37.60 -20.93
N ILE A 100 -34.22 -38.36 -19.84
CA ILE A 100 -33.78 -39.75 -19.87
C ILE A 100 -34.85 -40.61 -20.54
N ASN A 101 -36.13 -40.35 -20.22
CA ASN A 101 -37.25 -41.05 -20.84
C ASN A 101 -37.36 -40.70 -22.34
N GLU A 102 -37.22 -39.43 -22.72
CA GLU A 102 -37.14 -39.02 -24.13
C GLU A 102 -36.00 -39.70 -24.88
N LEU A 103 -34.83 -39.84 -24.24
CA LEU A 103 -33.70 -40.55 -24.82
C LEU A 103 -34.02 -42.05 -25.00
N TYR A 104 -34.72 -42.67 -24.05
CA TYR A 104 -35.16 -44.05 -24.18
C TYR A 104 -36.14 -44.23 -25.35
N ASP A 105 -37.10 -43.32 -25.49
CA ASP A 105 -38.05 -43.31 -26.61
C ASP A 105 -37.31 -43.17 -27.95
N TYR A 106 -36.36 -42.24 -28.05
CA TYR A 106 -35.49 -42.09 -29.21
C TYR A 106 -34.72 -43.38 -29.54
N CYS A 107 -34.23 -44.10 -28.52
CA CYS A 107 -33.57 -45.39 -28.74
C CYS A 107 -34.55 -46.42 -29.34
N GLY A 108 -35.79 -46.47 -28.86
CA GLY A 108 -36.83 -47.33 -29.39
C GLY A 108 -37.17 -47.04 -30.85
N GLU A 109 -37.28 -45.76 -31.23
CA GLU A 109 -37.59 -45.33 -32.60
C GLU A 109 -36.50 -45.71 -33.61
N HIS A 110 -35.24 -45.68 -33.18
CA HIS A 110 -34.08 -45.92 -34.04
C HIS A 110 -33.46 -47.31 -33.88
N GLY A 111 -33.96 -48.14 -32.97
CA GLY A 111 -33.47 -49.51 -32.74
C GLY A 111 -32.14 -49.58 -32.00
N TYR A 112 -31.85 -48.60 -31.13
CA TYR A 112 -30.68 -48.62 -30.24
C TYR A 112 -31.02 -49.32 -28.93
N ALA A 113 -30.06 -50.04 -28.36
CA ALA A 113 -30.24 -50.67 -27.07
C ALA A 113 -30.09 -49.64 -25.93
N PHE A 114 -30.86 -49.80 -24.87
CA PHE A 114 -30.80 -48.94 -23.69
C PHE A 114 -30.94 -49.79 -22.43
N TYR A 115 -30.03 -49.62 -21.46
CA TYR A 115 -30.11 -50.31 -20.16
C TYR A 115 -29.76 -49.36 -19.02
N CYS A 116 -30.46 -49.47 -17.89
CA CYS A 116 -30.06 -48.84 -16.65
C CYS A 116 -29.29 -49.82 -15.75
N LEU A 117 -28.01 -49.54 -15.49
CA LEU A 117 -27.16 -50.37 -14.66
C LEU A 117 -27.09 -49.82 -13.24
N THR A 118 -27.39 -50.67 -12.25
CA THR A 118 -27.42 -50.30 -10.84
C THR A 118 -26.90 -51.42 -9.93
N ALA A 119 -26.50 -51.06 -8.71
CA ALA A 119 -26.23 -52.00 -7.62
C ALA A 119 -27.34 -51.99 -6.57
N SER A 120 -28.39 -51.18 -6.75
CA SER A 120 -29.54 -51.09 -5.84
C SER A 120 -30.39 -52.37 -5.87
N GLY A 121 -31.04 -52.67 -4.76
CA GLY A 121 -31.93 -53.82 -4.62
C GLY A 121 -33.29 -53.66 -5.32
N ASP A 122 -34.01 -54.77 -5.45
CA ASP A 122 -35.30 -54.88 -6.15
C ASP A 122 -36.35 -53.84 -5.69
N ASP A 123 -36.44 -53.60 -4.39
CA ASP A 123 -37.37 -52.65 -3.79
C ASP A 123 -37.07 -51.20 -4.18
N VAL A 124 -35.78 -50.89 -4.37
CA VAL A 124 -35.33 -49.57 -4.83
C VAL A 124 -35.61 -49.41 -6.32
N ILE A 125 -35.40 -50.45 -7.13
CA ILE A 125 -35.70 -50.41 -8.58
C ILE A 125 -37.19 -50.17 -8.80
N GLY A 126 -38.06 -50.94 -8.14
CA GLY A 126 -39.51 -50.75 -8.26
C GLY A 126 -39.96 -49.34 -7.85
N ARG A 127 -39.42 -48.83 -6.74
CA ARG A 127 -39.70 -47.45 -6.30
C ARG A 127 -39.17 -46.41 -7.28
N TRP A 128 -38.00 -46.62 -7.88
CA TRP A 128 -37.48 -45.72 -8.90
C TRP A 128 -38.43 -45.68 -10.10
N GLN A 129 -38.89 -46.84 -10.59
CA GLN A 129 -39.89 -46.91 -11.66
C GLN A 129 -41.19 -46.17 -11.30
N ASP A 130 -41.72 -46.39 -10.09
CA ASP A 130 -42.93 -45.70 -9.61
C ASP A 130 -42.76 -44.18 -9.54
N LEU A 131 -41.59 -43.70 -9.14
CA LEU A 131 -41.29 -42.26 -9.02
C LEU A 131 -41.03 -41.58 -10.36
N THR A 132 -40.37 -42.29 -11.28
CA THR A 132 -39.81 -41.71 -12.51
C THR A 132 -40.59 -42.03 -13.78
N GLY A 133 -41.49 -43.02 -13.73
CA GLY A 133 -42.13 -43.57 -14.93
C GLY A 133 -41.14 -44.33 -15.84
N ALA A 134 -40.01 -44.82 -15.30
CA ALA A 134 -38.98 -45.48 -16.07
C ALA A 134 -39.44 -46.85 -16.61
N ASP A 135 -39.57 -46.94 -17.93
CA ASP A 135 -39.95 -48.15 -18.68
C ASP A 135 -38.76 -48.88 -19.34
N TYR A 136 -37.53 -48.39 -19.12
CA TYR A 136 -36.32 -49.00 -19.64
C TYR A 136 -35.87 -50.23 -18.82
N PRO A 137 -35.18 -51.21 -19.43
CA PRO A 137 -34.73 -52.42 -18.73
C PRO A 137 -33.56 -52.12 -17.77
N PHE A 138 -33.54 -52.84 -16.65
CA PHE A 138 -32.51 -52.72 -15.62
C PHE A 138 -31.52 -53.90 -15.65
N GLY A 139 -30.27 -53.60 -15.33
CA GLY A 139 -29.20 -54.58 -15.14
C GLY A 139 -28.49 -54.37 -13.80
N ILE A 140 -28.20 -55.45 -13.11
CA ILE A 140 -27.44 -55.46 -11.86
C ILE A 140 -25.96 -55.64 -12.17
N THR A 141 -25.15 -54.74 -11.63
CA THR A 141 -23.69 -54.73 -11.76
C THR A 141 -23.04 -54.31 -10.45
N ASP A 142 -21.80 -54.75 -10.22
CA ASP A 142 -21.02 -54.35 -9.06
C ASP A 142 -20.88 -52.82 -8.90
N GLU A 143 -21.09 -52.36 -7.67
CA GLU A 143 -21.14 -50.94 -7.30
C GLU A 143 -19.80 -50.22 -7.57
N ILE A 144 -18.68 -50.86 -7.24
CA ILE A 144 -17.34 -50.29 -7.43
C ILE A 144 -17.10 -50.10 -8.92
N THR A 145 -17.54 -51.07 -9.72
CA THR A 145 -17.46 -51.02 -11.17
C THR A 145 -18.27 -49.84 -11.73
N LEU A 146 -19.53 -49.68 -11.33
CA LEU A 146 -20.39 -48.57 -11.79
C LEU A 146 -19.82 -47.19 -11.43
N LYS A 147 -19.32 -47.02 -10.20
CA LYS A 147 -18.65 -45.79 -9.74
C LYS A 147 -17.39 -45.46 -10.53
N THR A 148 -16.72 -46.48 -11.07
CA THR A 148 -15.55 -46.33 -11.92
C THR A 148 -15.92 -45.88 -13.33
N ILE A 149 -17.10 -46.26 -13.84
CA ILE A 149 -17.54 -45.95 -15.20
C ILE A 149 -17.95 -44.47 -15.32
N VAL A 150 -18.80 -43.96 -14.42
CA VAL A 150 -19.24 -42.56 -14.38
C VAL A 150 -19.34 -42.06 -12.93
N ARG A 151 -18.84 -40.85 -12.67
CA ARG A 151 -18.90 -40.22 -11.33
C ARG A 151 -20.23 -39.54 -11.02
N SER A 152 -21.11 -39.42 -12.00
CA SER A 152 -22.44 -38.85 -11.89
C SER A 152 -23.45 -39.93 -11.51
N ASN A 153 -24.48 -39.60 -10.74
CA ASN A 153 -25.55 -40.52 -10.35
C ASN A 153 -26.94 -39.89 -10.62
N PRO A 154 -27.62 -40.22 -11.72
CA PRO A 154 -27.19 -41.12 -12.78
C PRO A 154 -26.16 -40.45 -13.72
N GLY A 155 -25.47 -41.26 -14.52
CA GLY A 155 -24.61 -40.83 -15.63
C GLY A 155 -24.91 -41.63 -16.88
N LEU A 156 -24.64 -41.10 -18.07
CA LEU A 156 -24.97 -41.76 -19.32
C LEU A 156 -23.71 -42.12 -20.10
N VAL A 157 -23.68 -43.30 -20.70
CA VAL A 157 -22.58 -43.79 -21.55
C VAL A 157 -23.14 -44.28 -22.88
N LEU A 158 -22.53 -43.86 -23.99
CA LEU A 158 -22.81 -44.40 -25.31
C LEU A 158 -21.71 -45.37 -25.72
N LEU A 159 -22.10 -46.59 -26.04
CA LEU A 159 -21.24 -47.69 -26.50
C LEU A 159 -21.58 -48.09 -27.93
N LYS A 160 -20.57 -48.64 -28.63
CA LYS A 160 -20.73 -49.40 -29.87
C LYS A 160 -19.53 -50.32 -30.03
N GLU A 161 -19.78 -51.61 -30.27
CA GLU A 161 -18.75 -52.66 -30.35
C GLU A 161 -17.74 -52.58 -29.18
N GLY A 162 -18.24 -52.42 -27.96
CA GLY A 162 -17.44 -52.39 -26.73
C GLY A 162 -16.62 -51.12 -26.54
N THR A 163 -16.73 -50.17 -27.47
CA THR A 163 -16.00 -48.90 -27.43
C THR A 163 -16.90 -47.80 -26.90
N VAL A 164 -16.38 -47.00 -25.97
CA VAL A 164 -17.08 -45.81 -25.47
C VAL A 164 -16.96 -44.68 -26.49
N TYR A 165 -18.10 -44.23 -27.01
CA TYR A 165 -18.18 -43.09 -27.93
C TYR A 165 -18.30 -41.78 -27.17
N ASN A 166 -19.10 -41.77 -26.11
CA ASN A 166 -19.34 -40.56 -25.33
C ASN A 166 -19.82 -40.88 -23.90
N LYS A 167 -19.68 -39.90 -23.00
CA LYS A 167 -20.10 -39.98 -21.60
C LYS A 167 -20.67 -38.64 -21.15
N TRP A 168 -21.77 -38.68 -20.41
CA TRP A 168 -22.43 -37.49 -19.89
C TRP A 168 -22.73 -37.62 -18.39
N SER A 169 -22.75 -36.48 -17.69
CA SER A 169 -23.35 -36.38 -16.36
C SER A 169 -24.85 -36.09 -16.49
N CYS A 170 -25.63 -36.34 -15.44
CA CYS A 170 -27.07 -36.02 -15.38
C CYS A 170 -27.35 -34.55 -15.74
N ASN A 171 -26.45 -33.64 -15.35
CA ASN A 171 -26.58 -32.20 -15.60
C ASN A 171 -26.21 -31.77 -17.03
N ASN A 172 -25.68 -32.67 -17.85
CA ASN A 172 -25.25 -32.37 -19.22
C ASN A 172 -25.61 -33.49 -20.19
N LEU A 173 -26.82 -34.04 -20.07
CA LEU A 173 -27.36 -35.02 -21.03
C LEU A 173 -27.49 -34.41 -22.43
N PRO A 174 -27.53 -35.24 -23.51
CA PRO A 174 -27.84 -34.79 -24.86
C PRO A 174 -29.13 -33.97 -24.91
N LYS A 175 -29.16 -32.89 -25.70
CA LYS A 175 -30.36 -32.03 -25.83
C LYS A 175 -31.30 -32.62 -26.87
N GLU A 176 -32.58 -32.22 -26.83
CA GLU A 176 -33.57 -32.60 -27.86
C GLU A 176 -33.06 -32.32 -29.28
N GLU A 177 -32.36 -31.19 -29.48
CA GLU A 177 -31.75 -30.84 -30.76
C GLU A 177 -30.77 -31.90 -31.29
N ASP A 178 -30.03 -32.55 -30.38
CA ASP A 178 -29.04 -33.58 -30.70
C ASP A 178 -29.69 -34.94 -31.01
N LEU A 179 -30.96 -35.13 -30.62
CA LEU A 179 -31.73 -36.37 -30.79
C LEU A 179 -32.67 -36.32 -32.01
N ASN A 180 -32.58 -35.28 -32.85
CA ASN A 180 -33.40 -35.16 -34.07
C ASN A 180 -32.86 -35.93 -35.29
N VAL A 181 -31.67 -36.52 -35.18
CA VAL A 181 -31.01 -37.26 -36.27
C VAL A 181 -30.54 -38.62 -35.78
N PRO A 182 -30.47 -39.66 -36.64
CA PRO A 182 -29.85 -40.93 -36.29
C PRO A 182 -28.40 -40.75 -35.83
N LEU A 183 -27.92 -41.62 -34.92
CA LEU A 183 -26.57 -41.53 -34.35
C LEU A 183 -25.48 -41.71 -35.41
N GLU A 184 -25.76 -42.44 -36.49
CA GLU A 184 -24.86 -42.61 -37.62
C GLU A 184 -24.54 -41.29 -38.33
N ASP A 185 -25.52 -40.39 -38.38
CA ASP A 185 -25.46 -39.12 -39.10
C ASP A 185 -25.12 -37.94 -38.18
N GLY A 186 -25.42 -38.06 -36.89
CA GLY A 186 -25.21 -37.05 -35.85
C GLY A 186 -23.79 -36.94 -35.32
N GLU A 187 -23.52 -35.87 -34.56
CA GLU A 187 -22.23 -35.70 -33.87
C GLU A 187 -22.08 -36.64 -32.65
N LEU A 188 -23.20 -37.04 -32.03
CA LEU A 188 -23.21 -37.92 -30.85
C LEU A 188 -22.61 -39.30 -31.12
N GLY A 189 -22.88 -39.88 -32.30
CA GLY A 189 -22.40 -41.20 -32.69
C GLY A 189 -21.02 -41.19 -33.35
N ARG A 190 -20.32 -40.04 -33.40
CA ARG A 190 -18.92 -39.98 -33.85
C ARG A 190 -17.97 -40.27 -32.70
N LEU A 191 -17.02 -41.16 -32.93
CA LEU A 191 -15.97 -41.45 -31.95
C LEU A 191 -15.19 -40.16 -31.67
N GLN A 192 -15.30 -39.61 -30.46
CA GLN A 192 -14.57 -38.41 -30.10
C GLN A 192 -13.08 -38.74 -29.98
N SER A 193 -12.32 -38.50 -31.05
CA SER A 193 -10.87 -38.42 -30.97
C SER A 193 -10.51 -37.07 -30.33
N ALA A 194 -10.75 -36.94 -29.02
CA ALA A 194 -10.25 -35.79 -28.29
C ALA A 194 -8.72 -35.77 -28.48
N SER A 195 -8.21 -34.77 -29.21
CA SER A 195 -6.77 -34.60 -29.36
C SER A 195 -6.19 -34.44 -27.97
N ARG A 196 -5.50 -35.49 -27.50
CA ARG A 196 -4.87 -35.52 -26.16
C ARG A 196 -4.09 -34.24 -25.90
N MET A 197 -3.45 -33.71 -26.94
CA MET A 197 -2.73 -32.44 -26.90
C MET A 197 -3.62 -31.25 -26.50
N MET A 198 -4.82 -31.11 -27.06
CA MET A 198 -5.72 -29.98 -26.78
C MET A 198 -6.28 -30.06 -25.35
N THR A 199 -6.66 -31.26 -24.91
CA THR A 199 -7.16 -31.48 -23.54
C THR A 199 -6.05 -31.25 -22.51
N THR A 200 -4.85 -31.80 -22.75
CA THR A 200 -3.69 -31.54 -21.90
C THR A 200 -3.32 -30.05 -21.89
N LEU A 201 -3.33 -29.38 -23.04
CA LEU A 201 -3.06 -27.94 -23.12
C LEU A 201 -4.07 -27.12 -22.31
N ARG A 202 -5.37 -27.45 -22.38
CA ARG A 202 -6.40 -26.77 -21.59
C ARG A 202 -6.18 -26.95 -20.10
N VAL A 203 -5.89 -28.16 -19.64
CA VAL A 203 -5.62 -28.43 -18.22
C VAL A 203 -4.36 -27.70 -17.75
N VAL A 204 -3.29 -27.74 -18.54
CA VAL A 204 -2.03 -27.03 -18.24
C VAL A 204 -2.25 -25.53 -18.20
N LEU A 205 -2.98 -24.95 -19.17
CA LEU A 205 -3.30 -23.53 -19.19
C LEU A 205 -4.20 -23.12 -18.02
N TRP A 206 -5.14 -23.98 -17.60
CA TRP A 206 -5.97 -23.70 -16.43
C TRP A 206 -5.13 -23.53 -15.17
N PHE A 207 -4.02 -24.27 -15.03
CA PHE A 207 -3.12 -24.11 -13.88
C PHE A 207 -2.12 -22.97 -14.07
N LEU A 208 -1.51 -22.86 -15.26
CA LEU A 208 -0.44 -21.90 -15.52
C LEU A 208 -0.94 -20.46 -15.64
N VAL A 209 -2.10 -20.22 -16.25
CA VAL A 209 -2.61 -18.86 -16.49
C VAL A 209 -2.92 -18.14 -15.17
N PRO A 210 -3.71 -18.72 -14.24
CA PRO A 210 -3.95 -18.08 -12.95
C PRO A 210 -2.66 -17.89 -12.15
N LEU A 211 -1.76 -18.89 -12.17
CA LEU A 211 -0.46 -18.78 -11.50
C LEU A 211 0.38 -17.62 -12.08
N PHE A 212 0.40 -17.47 -13.41
CA PHE A 212 1.11 -16.36 -14.06
C PHE A 212 0.48 -15.01 -13.71
N VAL A 213 -0.86 -14.91 -13.71
CA VAL A 213 -1.57 -13.69 -13.30
C VAL A 213 -1.25 -13.34 -11.85
N LEU A 214 -1.22 -14.33 -10.94
CA LEU A 214 -0.90 -14.13 -9.53
C LEU A 214 0.56 -13.71 -9.34
N VAL A 215 1.51 -14.37 -10.02
CA VAL A 215 2.94 -14.01 -9.99
C VAL A 215 3.18 -12.64 -10.62
N PHE A 216 2.43 -12.27 -11.66
CA PHE A 216 2.55 -10.96 -12.30
C PHE A 216 1.94 -9.85 -11.42
N ALA A 217 0.80 -10.12 -10.80
CA ALA A 217 0.19 -9.23 -9.81
C ALA A 217 1.09 -9.05 -8.58
N ASP A 218 1.68 -10.14 -8.08
CA ASP A 218 2.65 -10.09 -6.98
C ASP A 218 3.93 -9.36 -7.41
N ARG A 219 4.45 -9.58 -8.63
CA ARG A 219 5.57 -8.80 -9.16
C ARG A 219 5.24 -7.33 -9.40
N ILE A 220 4.01 -6.96 -9.74
CA ILE A 220 3.58 -5.56 -9.83
C ILE A 220 3.42 -4.98 -8.42
N TRP A 221 2.91 -5.74 -7.46
CA TRP A 221 2.74 -5.30 -6.08
C TRP A 221 4.09 -5.15 -5.37
N VAL A 222 4.94 -6.18 -5.39
CA VAL A 222 6.34 -6.14 -4.98
C VAL A 222 7.11 -5.12 -5.81
N GLY A 223 6.87 -5.01 -7.11
CA GLY A 223 7.49 -4.02 -8.00
C GLY A 223 7.07 -2.59 -7.68
N SER A 224 5.83 -2.35 -7.24
CA SER A 224 5.35 -1.03 -6.81
C SER A 224 5.83 -0.69 -5.39
N LYS A 225 5.93 -1.68 -4.51
CA LYS A 225 6.48 -1.55 -3.16
C LYS A 225 8.00 -1.40 -3.21
N MET A 226 8.67 -2.08 -4.14
CA MET A 226 10.10 -2.00 -4.43
C MET A 226 10.43 -0.78 -5.27
N TYR A 227 9.57 -0.30 -6.17
CA TYR A 227 9.72 1.00 -6.84
C TYR A 227 9.45 2.15 -5.86
N ARG A 228 8.48 2.04 -4.94
CA ARG A 228 8.35 2.97 -3.82
C ARG A 228 9.57 2.90 -2.91
N ARG A 229 10.06 1.71 -2.56
CA ARG A 229 11.27 1.50 -1.75
C ARG A 229 12.57 1.81 -2.48
N MET A 230 12.67 1.74 -3.81
CA MET A 230 13.84 2.09 -4.63
C MET A 230 13.78 3.56 -5.03
N LYS A 231 12.61 4.16 -5.18
CA LYS A 231 12.45 5.62 -5.17
C LYS A 231 12.77 6.17 -3.79
N HIS A 232 12.44 5.46 -2.70
CA HIS A 232 12.88 5.80 -1.35
C HIS A 232 14.36 5.51 -1.14
N LYS A 233 14.92 4.39 -1.63
CA LYS A 233 16.31 3.96 -1.41
C LYS A 233 17.27 4.65 -2.38
N ASN A 234 16.87 5.01 -3.59
CA ASN A 234 17.58 5.94 -4.47
C ASN A 234 17.33 7.39 -4.09
N ARG A 235 16.19 7.76 -3.45
CA ARG A 235 16.11 9.02 -2.68
C ARG A 235 17.11 8.99 -1.55
N ILE A 236 17.16 7.95 -0.73
CA ILE A 236 18.03 7.80 0.44
C ILE A 236 19.49 7.69 0.01
N ILE A 237 19.82 7.00 -1.08
CA ILE A 237 21.18 6.92 -1.62
C ILE A 237 21.56 8.23 -2.34
N ASN A 238 20.61 8.94 -2.96
CA ASN A 238 20.85 10.31 -3.45
C ASN A 238 20.78 11.38 -2.32
N LEU A 239 20.16 11.11 -1.17
CA LEU A 239 20.11 11.91 0.09
C LEU A 239 21.27 11.55 1.04
N LEU A 240 21.94 10.41 0.82
CA LEU A 240 23.19 10.03 1.47
C LEU A 240 24.38 10.45 0.59
N LYS A 241 24.19 10.54 -0.74
CA LYS A 241 25.18 11.12 -1.67
C LYS A 241 25.06 12.65 -1.80
N ARG A 242 23.87 13.25 -1.70
CA ARG A 242 23.69 14.62 -1.22
C ARG A 242 23.44 14.53 0.27
N LYS A 243 24.52 14.58 1.06
CA LYS A 243 24.44 15.29 2.32
C LYS A 243 23.87 16.68 1.97
N GLU A 244 22.55 16.90 2.08
CA GLU A 244 22.01 18.26 2.07
C GLU A 244 22.58 18.86 3.35
N MET A 245 23.79 19.40 3.25
CA MET A 245 24.37 20.18 4.31
C MET A 245 23.43 21.35 4.51
N ARG A 246 23.04 21.59 5.76
CA ARG A 246 22.34 22.79 6.20
C ARG A 246 22.81 23.98 5.37
N LYS A 247 21.87 24.67 4.73
CA LYS A 247 22.23 25.77 3.86
C LYS A 247 22.87 26.84 4.70
N LYS A 248 24.05 27.27 4.30
CA LYS A 248 24.71 28.43 4.87
C LYS A 248 24.00 29.66 4.34
N ILE A 249 23.46 30.52 5.20
CA ILE A 249 22.67 31.68 4.78
C ILE A 249 23.16 32.94 5.49
N VAL A 250 23.42 34.00 4.73
CA VAL A 250 23.65 35.33 5.29
C VAL A 250 22.53 36.24 4.80
N ALA A 251 21.62 36.58 5.71
CA ALA A 251 20.46 37.44 5.45
C ALA A 251 20.70 38.84 6.03
N GLY A 252 20.60 39.89 5.23
CA GLY A 252 20.68 41.27 5.69
C GLY A 252 19.30 41.84 5.96
N ASN A 253 19.02 42.25 7.21
CA ASN A 253 17.81 42.99 7.57
C ASN A 253 18.15 44.49 7.61
N TRP A 254 17.68 45.25 6.61
CA TRP A 254 17.97 46.67 6.51
C TRP A 254 17.21 47.50 7.56
N LYS A 255 16.11 46.96 8.10
CA LYS A 255 15.20 47.64 9.00
C LYS A 255 14.72 48.95 8.37
N MET A 256 14.24 49.88 9.18
CA MET A 256 13.79 51.20 8.74
C MET A 256 14.97 52.13 8.40
N ASN A 257 15.75 51.80 7.37
CA ASN A 257 16.89 52.57 6.85
C ASN A 257 16.81 52.73 5.33
N LEU A 258 17.58 53.70 4.81
CA LEU A 258 17.75 54.03 3.40
C LEU A 258 16.48 54.57 2.73
N ASN A 259 16.61 55.66 1.99
CA ASN A 259 15.55 56.08 1.07
C ASN A 259 15.52 55.17 -0.18
N LEU A 260 14.58 55.39 -1.09
CA LEU A 260 14.41 54.53 -2.26
C LEU A 260 15.67 54.45 -3.13
N GLN A 261 16.28 55.59 -3.41
CA GLN A 261 17.46 55.69 -4.27
C GLN A 261 18.69 55.05 -3.62
N GLU A 262 18.89 55.27 -2.32
CA GLU A 262 19.97 54.65 -1.54
C GLU A 262 19.83 53.13 -1.49
N GLY A 263 18.62 52.62 -1.27
CA GLY A 263 18.34 51.18 -1.26
C GLY A 263 18.63 50.51 -2.61
N VAL A 264 18.18 51.11 -3.71
CA VAL A 264 18.47 50.60 -5.07
C VAL A 264 19.97 50.67 -5.38
N ALA A 265 20.65 51.73 -4.97
CA ALA A 265 22.10 51.86 -5.16
C ALA A 265 22.86 50.76 -4.40
N LEU A 266 22.54 50.54 -3.13
CA LEU A 266 23.18 49.50 -2.32
C LEU A 266 22.91 48.09 -2.87
N ALA A 267 21.67 47.80 -3.30
CA ALA A 267 21.34 46.51 -3.93
C ALA A 267 22.13 46.29 -5.22
N THR A 268 22.26 47.32 -6.05
CA THR A 268 23.03 47.26 -7.30
C THR A 268 24.52 47.03 -7.03
N GLU A 269 25.08 47.75 -6.07
CA GLU A 269 26.48 47.61 -5.64
C GLU A 269 26.75 46.18 -5.14
N LEU A 270 25.89 45.66 -4.27
CA LEU A 270 26.02 44.32 -3.72
C LEU A 270 25.88 43.24 -4.80
N ASN A 271 24.93 43.38 -5.71
CA ASN A 271 24.75 42.45 -6.83
C ASN A 271 26.00 42.39 -7.72
N ALA A 272 26.59 43.55 -8.05
CA ALA A 272 27.84 43.60 -8.81
C ALA A 272 29.00 42.96 -8.05
N ALA A 273 29.13 43.22 -6.75
CA ALA A 273 30.19 42.67 -5.90
C ALA A 273 30.11 41.13 -5.81
N LEU A 274 28.91 40.57 -5.65
CA LEU A 274 28.71 39.12 -5.54
C LEU A 274 28.72 38.40 -6.89
N ALA A 275 28.38 39.09 -7.99
CA ALA A 275 28.57 38.57 -9.35
C ALA A 275 30.06 38.46 -9.70
N ALA A 276 30.88 39.42 -9.25
CA ALA A 276 32.33 39.41 -9.46
C ALA A 276 33.04 38.36 -8.60
N ASP A 277 32.54 38.10 -7.40
CA ASP A 277 33.14 37.17 -6.43
C ASP A 277 32.07 36.34 -5.73
N LYS A 278 31.75 35.19 -6.35
CA LYS A 278 30.61 34.34 -5.99
C LYS A 278 30.69 33.90 -4.50
N PRO A 279 29.58 34.00 -3.75
CA PRO A 279 29.55 33.56 -2.35
C PRO A 279 29.53 32.02 -2.22
N ASN A 280 30.03 31.52 -1.08
CA ASN A 280 29.96 30.11 -0.67
C ASN A 280 28.74 29.82 0.23
N CYS A 281 27.76 30.71 0.22
CA CYS A 281 26.53 30.65 0.99
C CYS A 281 25.38 31.29 0.19
N ASP A 282 24.15 31.01 0.58
CA ASP A 282 22.99 31.75 0.08
C ASP A 282 22.99 33.15 0.71
N VAL A 283 22.71 34.17 -0.10
CA VAL A 283 22.63 35.56 0.34
C VAL A 283 21.20 36.05 0.18
N VAL A 284 20.65 36.66 1.23
CA VAL A 284 19.32 37.27 1.21
C VAL A 284 19.43 38.71 1.66
N ILE A 285 18.72 39.63 1.01
CA ILE A 285 18.49 40.98 1.55
C ILE A 285 17.01 41.18 1.81
N CYS A 286 16.68 41.61 3.02
CA CYS A 286 15.34 41.94 3.47
C CYS A 286 15.24 43.45 3.61
N THR A 287 14.33 44.05 2.86
CA THR A 287 14.25 45.51 2.71
C THR A 287 12.89 46.04 3.20
N PRO A 288 12.80 47.33 3.55
CA PRO A 288 11.52 48.04 3.65
C PRO A 288 10.65 47.82 2.41
N PHE A 289 9.32 47.84 2.61
CA PHE A 289 8.36 47.62 1.52
C PHE A 289 8.56 48.58 0.34
N ILE A 290 9.01 49.82 0.62
CA ILE A 290 9.24 50.85 -0.41
C ILE A 290 10.31 50.45 -1.43
N HIS A 291 11.20 49.51 -1.10
CA HIS A 291 12.31 49.10 -1.95
C HIS A 291 12.01 47.88 -2.80
N LEU A 292 11.12 46.99 -2.36
CA LEU A 292 10.97 45.63 -2.88
C LEU A 292 10.90 45.55 -4.42
N ALA A 293 9.93 46.23 -5.02
CA ALA A 293 9.73 46.17 -6.47
C ALA A 293 10.90 46.76 -7.27
N SER A 294 11.50 47.85 -6.78
CA SER A 294 12.63 48.51 -7.45
C SER A 294 13.92 47.71 -7.31
N VAL A 295 14.15 47.10 -6.14
CA VAL A 295 15.30 46.23 -5.88
C VAL A 295 15.18 44.93 -6.68
N ALA A 296 14.00 44.34 -6.79
CA ALA A 296 13.76 43.15 -7.60
C ALA A 296 14.15 43.34 -9.08
N ALA A 297 14.01 44.57 -9.61
CA ALA A 297 14.35 44.88 -11.00
C ALA A 297 15.86 44.98 -11.27
N VAL A 298 16.69 45.21 -10.25
CA VAL A 298 18.15 45.38 -10.38
C VAL A 298 18.94 44.18 -9.85
N LEU A 299 18.33 43.31 -9.05
CA LEU A 299 18.95 42.12 -8.50
C LEU A 299 18.88 40.93 -9.47
N ASP A 300 19.96 40.16 -9.53
CA ASP A 300 19.90 38.80 -10.04
C ASP A 300 19.40 37.86 -8.93
N ALA A 301 18.16 37.37 -9.09
CA ALA A 301 17.50 36.45 -8.16
C ALA A 301 18.23 35.11 -7.98
N GLN A 302 19.17 34.75 -8.86
CA GLN A 302 20.04 33.57 -8.71
C GLN A 302 21.25 33.83 -7.81
N THR A 303 21.61 35.10 -7.63
CA THR A 303 22.76 35.52 -6.82
C THR A 303 22.32 36.01 -5.44
N ILE A 304 21.24 36.78 -5.36
CA ILE A 304 20.72 37.36 -4.12
C ILE A 304 19.21 37.12 -4.02
N GLY A 305 18.77 36.48 -2.94
CA GLY A 305 17.37 36.39 -2.59
C GLY A 305 16.83 37.73 -2.06
N LEU A 306 15.64 38.12 -2.50
CA LEU A 306 14.94 39.30 -1.97
C LEU A 306 13.89 38.89 -0.94
N GLY A 307 13.81 39.62 0.16
CA GLY A 307 12.81 39.43 1.19
C GLY A 307 12.17 40.73 1.69
N ALA A 308 10.99 40.60 2.28
CA ALA A 308 10.35 41.67 3.04
C ALA A 308 10.65 41.55 4.54
N GLU A 309 10.54 42.65 5.27
CA GLU A 309 10.78 42.68 6.71
C GLU A 309 9.54 42.30 7.56
N ASN A 310 8.36 42.20 6.93
CA ASN A 310 7.11 41.79 7.54
C ASN A 310 6.07 41.44 6.46
N CYS A 311 4.94 40.83 6.85
CA CYS A 311 3.68 40.88 6.11
C CYS A 311 2.49 40.83 7.10
N ALA A 312 1.28 41.14 6.61
CA ALA A 312 0.06 41.17 7.42
C ALA A 312 -0.45 39.76 7.78
N ASP A 313 -1.20 39.66 8.88
CA ASP A 313 -1.96 38.46 9.30
C ASP A 313 -3.34 38.37 8.62
N LYS A 314 -3.46 38.99 7.43
CA LYS A 314 -4.70 39.11 6.64
C LYS A 314 -4.37 38.96 5.16
N GLU A 315 -5.21 38.20 4.45
CA GLU A 315 -5.09 38.05 2.99
C GLU A 315 -5.30 39.40 2.27
N LYS A 316 -6.38 40.10 2.63
CA LYS A 316 -6.80 41.41 2.10
C LYS A 316 -7.87 42.03 3.00
N GLY A 317 -8.12 43.33 2.87
CA GLY A 317 -9.24 43.99 3.54
C GLY A 317 -8.95 45.44 3.95
N ALA A 318 -9.78 45.96 4.85
CA ALA A 318 -9.68 47.33 5.37
C ALA A 318 -8.59 47.44 6.46
N TYR A 319 -7.34 47.21 6.08
CA TYR A 319 -6.16 47.25 6.94
C TYR A 319 -5.17 48.31 6.42
N THR A 320 -5.57 49.58 6.49
CA THR A 320 -4.81 50.70 5.93
C THR A 320 -3.37 50.73 6.45
N GLY A 321 -2.40 50.66 5.54
CA GLY A 321 -0.97 50.67 5.86
C GLY A 321 -0.32 49.29 5.93
N GLU A 322 -1.10 48.21 6.04
CA GLU A 322 -0.59 46.84 6.03
C GLU A 322 -0.32 46.34 4.61
N VAL A 323 0.63 45.40 4.49
CA VAL A 323 1.02 44.76 3.23
C VAL A 323 0.83 43.25 3.37
N SER A 324 -0.06 42.66 2.55
CA SER A 324 -0.33 41.23 2.62
C SER A 324 0.81 40.38 2.06
N ALA A 325 0.84 39.09 2.41
CA ALA A 325 1.80 38.14 1.85
C ALA A 325 1.73 38.05 0.31
N GLU A 326 0.53 38.12 -0.26
CA GLU A 326 0.32 38.15 -1.71
C GLU A 326 0.95 39.41 -2.33
N MET A 327 0.75 40.58 -1.72
CA MET A 327 1.38 41.83 -2.16
C MET A 327 2.91 41.74 -2.13
N VAL A 328 3.49 41.20 -1.05
CA VAL A 328 4.94 40.96 -0.96
C VAL A 328 5.39 40.05 -2.09
N LYS A 329 4.73 38.91 -2.30
CA LYS A 329 5.10 37.94 -3.35
C LYS A 329 5.06 38.58 -4.74
N SER A 330 4.08 39.44 -5.01
CA SER A 330 3.91 40.11 -6.32
C SER A 330 5.09 41.00 -6.71
N THR A 331 5.90 41.45 -5.76
CA THR A 331 7.10 42.27 -6.02
C THR A 331 8.28 41.46 -6.58
N GLY A 332 8.23 40.13 -6.51
CA GLY A 332 9.36 39.25 -6.81
C GLY A 332 10.12 38.78 -5.57
N ALA A 333 9.72 39.22 -4.37
CA ALA A 333 10.26 38.71 -3.12
C ALA A 333 10.05 37.20 -2.98
N GLN A 334 11.07 36.53 -2.44
CA GLN A 334 11.08 35.09 -2.18
C GLN A 334 11.03 34.79 -0.67
N TYR A 335 11.41 35.76 0.15
CA TYR A 335 11.54 35.60 1.60
C TYR A 335 10.68 36.64 2.35
N VAL A 336 10.36 36.35 3.61
CA VAL A 336 9.79 37.33 4.54
C VAL A 336 10.30 37.06 5.96
N ILE A 337 10.75 38.12 6.65
CA ILE A 337 11.06 38.05 8.08
C ILE A 337 9.75 38.14 8.86
N LEU A 338 9.57 37.25 9.84
CA LEU A 338 8.42 37.25 10.75
C LEU A 338 8.87 37.03 12.19
N GLY A 339 8.20 37.69 13.13
CA GLY A 339 8.47 37.51 14.56
C GLY A 339 9.76 38.18 15.04
N HIS A 340 10.32 39.12 14.28
CA HIS A 340 11.48 39.89 14.69
C HIS A 340 11.23 40.57 16.05
N SER A 341 12.24 40.57 16.91
CA SER A 341 12.19 41.11 18.28
C SER A 341 11.55 42.50 18.38
N GLU A 342 11.93 43.44 17.51
CA GLU A 342 11.35 44.80 17.42
C GLU A 342 9.83 44.79 17.16
N ARG A 343 9.32 43.83 16.38
CA ARG A 343 7.88 43.72 16.09
C ARG A 343 7.10 43.14 17.26
N ARG A 344 7.67 42.16 17.95
CA ARG A 344 7.11 41.63 19.21
C ARG A 344 7.04 42.73 20.27
N ALA A 345 8.13 43.49 20.44
CA ALA A 345 8.26 44.50 21.48
C ALA A 345 7.45 45.78 21.20
N TYR A 346 7.53 46.35 20.00
CA TYR A 346 6.93 47.67 19.71
C TYR A 346 5.53 47.59 19.13
N TYR A 347 5.19 46.47 18.47
CA TYR A 347 3.93 46.29 17.76
C TYR A 347 3.06 45.17 18.34
N GLY A 348 3.51 44.52 19.42
CA GLY A 348 2.71 43.56 20.18
C GLY A 348 2.39 42.26 19.42
N GLU A 349 3.26 41.81 18.52
CA GLU A 349 3.03 40.57 17.77
C GLU A 349 3.08 39.34 18.68
N THR A 350 1.93 38.68 18.85
CA THR A 350 1.77 37.46 19.65
C THR A 350 2.05 36.19 18.82
N ALA A 351 2.13 35.04 19.49
CA ALA A 351 2.33 33.76 18.82
C ALA A 351 1.20 33.43 17.84
N GLU A 352 -0.04 33.81 18.16
CA GLU A 352 -1.24 33.60 17.34
C GLU A 352 -1.20 34.46 16.08
N ILE A 353 -0.84 35.75 16.21
CA ILE A 353 -0.66 36.64 15.05
C ILE A 353 0.42 36.08 14.12
N LEU A 354 1.54 35.64 14.70
CA LEU A 354 2.66 35.11 13.95
C LEU A 354 2.34 33.78 13.26
N LYS A 355 1.57 32.91 13.91
CA LYS A 355 1.07 31.68 13.29
C LYS A 355 0.28 31.99 12.02
N GLU A 356 -0.62 32.96 12.08
CA GLU A 356 -1.41 33.39 10.93
C GLU A 356 -0.53 33.94 9.80
N LYS A 357 0.41 34.83 10.13
CA LYS A 357 1.38 35.38 9.16
C LYS A 357 2.22 34.30 8.49
N VAL A 358 2.71 33.33 9.27
CA VAL A 358 3.49 32.19 8.74
C VAL A 358 2.66 31.39 7.73
N ASN A 359 1.42 31.05 8.08
CA ASN A 359 0.54 30.30 7.19
C ASN A 359 0.26 31.07 5.89
N LEU A 360 -0.04 32.36 5.97
CA LEU A 360 -0.29 33.21 4.80
C LEU A 360 0.95 33.38 3.92
N ALA A 361 2.13 33.56 4.53
CA ALA A 361 3.39 33.64 3.79
C ALA A 361 3.68 32.34 3.02
N LEU A 362 3.55 31.19 3.68
CA LEU A 362 3.75 29.88 3.07
C LEU A 362 2.73 29.60 1.97
N ALA A 363 1.45 29.93 2.18
CA ALA A 363 0.39 29.77 1.18
C ALA A 363 0.65 30.58 -0.10
N ASN A 364 1.35 31.71 0.01
CA ASN A 364 1.77 32.55 -1.11
C ASN A 364 3.16 32.18 -1.67
N GLY A 365 3.75 31.06 -1.23
CA GLY A 365 5.05 30.58 -1.72
C GLY A 365 6.21 31.49 -1.34
N LEU A 366 6.14 32.17 -0.20
CA LEU A 366 7.28 32.82 0.44
C LEU A 366 7.96 31.85 1.39
N LYS A 367 9.29 31.92 1.48
CA LYS A 367 10.06 31.29 2.57
C LYS A 367 10.08 32.23 3.77
N VAL A 368 9.93 31.68 4.96
CA VAL A 368 9.86 32.49 6.18
C VAL A 368 11.20 32.46 6.91
N ILE A 369 11.73 33.63 7.25
CA ILE A 369 12.80 33.78 8.24
C ILE A 369 12.13 34.12 9.57
N PHE A 370 11.92 33.09 10.40
CA PHE A 370 11.18 33.20 11.65
C PHE A 370 12.13 33.51 12.81
N CYS A 371 11.91 34.63 13.47
CA CYS A 371 12.78 35.08 14.54
C CYS A 371 12.25 34.69 15.92
N ILE A 372 13.18 34.25 16.78
CA ILE A 372 12.93 33.77 18.14
C ILE A 372 14.06 34.22 19.05
N GLY A 373 13.76 34.44 20.33
CA GLY A 373 14.75 34.94 21.28
C GLY A 373 14.15 35.42 22.58
N GLU A 374 14.98 35.40 23.62
CA GLU A 374 14.65 35.85 24.97
C GLU A 374 15.15 37.27 25.27
N VAL A 375 14.43 37.97 26.13
CA VAL A 375 14.86 39.27 26.69
C VAL A 375 15.82 39.09 27.88
N LEU A 376 16.39 40.19 28.37
CA LEU A 376 17.44 40.13 29.40
C LEU A 376 16.91 39.52 30.70
N GLU A 377 15.70 39.89 31.10
CA GLU A 377 15.06 39.42 32.33
C GLU A 377 14.82 37.89 32.29
N GLU A 378 14.51 37.36 31.11
CA GLU A 378 14.31 35.93 30.90
C GLU A 378 15.64 35.17 30.93
N ARG A 379 16.71 35.75 30.34
CA ARG A 379 18.06 35.19 30.38
C ARG A 379 18.63 35.18 31.80
N GLU A 380 18.48 36.27 32.54
CA GLU A 380 18.93 36.36 33.94
C GLU A 380 18.14 35.45 34.89
N ALA A 381 16.96 35.01 34.48
CA ALA A 381 16.14 34.02 35.18
C ALA A 381 16.34 32.58 34.70
N ASP A 382 17.33 32.32 33.83
CA ASP A 382 17.60 31.00 33.22
C ASP A 382 16.41 30.41 32.43
N LYS A 383 15.57 31.27 31.83
CA LYS A 383 14.36 30.88 31.09
C LYS A 383 14.53 30.88 29.56
N GLN A 384 15.72 31.14 29.04
CA GLN A 384 15.97 31.23 27.59
C GLN A 384 15.41 30.04 26.80
N ASN A 385 15.59 28.82 27.32
CA ASN A 385 15.13 27.60 26.67
C ASN A 385 13.60 27.47 26.68
N GLU A 386 12.97 27.83 27.80
CA GLU A 386 11.51 27.80 27.95
C GLU A 386 10.86 28.80 26.97
N VAL A 387 11.37 30.02 26.94
CA VAL A 387 10.85 31.10 26.09
C VAL A 387 10.99 30.75 24.62
N VAL A 388 12.18 30.33 24.18
CA VAL A 388 12.43 29.97 22.80
C VAL A 388 11.57 28.78 22.36
N LYS A 389 11.43 27.75 23.22
CA LYS A 389 10.54 26.61 22.93
C LYS A 389 9.07 27.04 22.83
N ALA A 390 8.61 27.93 23.71
CA ALA A 390 7.24 28.45 23.67
C ALA A 390 6.97 29.26 22.39
N GLN A 391 7.90 30.10 21.96
CA GLN A 391 7.78 30.87 20.71
C GLN A 391 7.72 29.96 19.47
N LEU A 392 8.57 28.92 19.42
CA LEU A 392 8.53 27.90 18.37
C LEU A 392 7.20 27.13 18.38
N ALA A 393 6.76 26.70 19.56
CA ALA A 393 5.55 25.91 19.72
C ALA A 393 4.29 26.68 19.33
N GLY A 394 4.18 27.94 19.78
CA GLY A 394 2.99 28.75 19.55
C GLY A 394 2.78 29.17 18.09
N SER A 395 3.85 29.19 17.28
CA SER A 395 3.77 29.70 15.90
C SER A 395 4.08 28.68 14.81
N LEU A 396 4.89 27.64 15.08
CA LEU A 396 5.40 26.75 14.03
C LEU A 396 5.01 25.28 14.20
N PHE A 397 4.69 24.80 15.40
CA PHE A 397 4.55 23.35 15.65
C PHE A 397 3.30 22.71 15.05
N ASP A 398 2.38 23.51 14.52
CA ASP A 398 1.21 23.03 13.80
C ASP A 398 1.46 22.86 12.29
N LEU A 399 2.64 23.27 11.80
CA LEU A 399 3.03 23.08 10.41
C LEU A 399 3.23 21.59 10.10
N THR A 400 2.95 21.21 8.86
CA THR A 400 3.42 19.93 8.31
C THR A 400 4.94 19.97 8.09
N ALA A 401 5.59 18.81 7.99
CA ALA A 401 7.03 18.74 7.68
C ALA A 401 7.39 19.41 6.34
N GLU A 402 6.50 19.34 5.35
CA GLU A 402 6.67 20.01 4.06
C GLU A 402 6.60 21.54 4.21
N GLN A 403 5.63 22.06 4.96
CA GLN A 403 5.56 23.49 5.26
C GLN A 403 6.78 23.97 6.06
N PHE A 404 7.19 23.20 7.08
CA PHE A 404 8.34 23.52 7.92
C PHE A 404 9.66 23.57 7.11
N SER A 405 9.78 22.79 6.02
CA SER A 405 10.96 22.83 5.14
C SER A 405 11.17 24.18 4.43
N ASN A 406 10.18 25.08 4.46
CA ASN A 406 10.27 26.44 3.95
C ASN A 406 10.53 27.49 5.05
N ILE A 407 10.83 27.06 6.27
CA ILE A 407 11.19 27.90 7.40
C ILE A 407 12.71 27.94 7.57
N ILE A 408 13.23 29.15 7.78
CA ILE A 408 14.58 29.44 8.28
C ILE A 408 14.40 30.04 9.67
N LEU A 409 15.15 29.58 10.65
CA LEU A 409 15.08 30.12 12.01
C LEU A 409 16.16 31.18 12.20
N ALA A 410 15.85 32.26 12.92
CA ALA A 410 16.82 33.26 13.33
C ALA A 410 16.75 33.43 14.85
N TYR A 411 17.82 33.05 15.55
CA TYR A 411 17.93 33.21 16.99
C TYR A 411 18.49 34.60 17.33
N GLU A 412 17.67 35.41 17.96
CA GLU A 412 17.97 36.78 18.39
C GLU A 412 18.22 36.81 19.91
N PRO A 413 19.46 36.90 20.41
CA PRO A 413 19.69 37.20 21.81
C PRO A 413 19.28 38.65 22.10
N VAL A 414 17.99 38.92 22.33
CA VAL A 414 17.41 40.28 22.39
C VAL A 414 18.13 41.14 23.42
N TRP A 415 18.55 40.53 24.53
CA TRP A 415 19.35 41.15 25.58
C TRP A 415 20.72 41.71 25.13
N ALA A 416 21.24 41.26 23.99
CA ALA A 416 22.50 41.69 23.37
C ALA A 416 22.30 42.56 22.11
N ILE A 417 21.07 42.88 21.72
CA ILE A 417 20.78 43.71 20.54
C ILE A 417 20.74 45.18 20.95
N GLY A 418 21.71 45.98 20.48
CA GLY A 418 21.72 47.43 20.71
C GLY A 418 22.05 47.87 22.14
N THR A 419 22.34 46.93 23.05
CA THR A 419 22.62 47.18 24.47
C THR A 419 24.10 47.39 24.79
N GLY A 420 24.99 47.21 23.81
CA GLY A 420 26.45 47.22 24.00
C GLY A 420 27.02 45.94 24.64
N LYS A 421 26.15 45.07 25.19
CA LYS A 421 26.51 43.69 25.54
C LYS A 421 26.55 42.86 24.26
N THR A 422 27.51 41.93 24.16
CA THR A 422 27.66 41.05 23.00
C THR A 422 27.60 39.62 23.50
N ALA A 423 26.68 38.81 22.94
CA ALA A 423 26.66 37.38 23.23
C ALA A 423 27.93 36.73 22.66
N THR A 424 28.53 35.81 23.42
CA THR A 424 29.70 35.07 22.95
C THR A 424 29.30 34.04 21.89
N ALA A 425 30.26 33.56 21.10
CA ALA A 425 30.01 32.51 20.13
C ALA A 425 29.53 31.21 20.81
N GLU A 426 29.96 30.94 22.04
CA GLU A 426 29.49 29.81 22.85
C GLU A 426 28.03 29.96 23.27
N GLN A 427 27.59 31.16 23.66
CA GLN A 427 26.19 31.42 24.00
C GLN A 427 25.27 31.31 22.77
N ALA A 428 25.78 31.69 21.59
CA ALA A 428 25.08 31.47 20.33
C ALA A 428 24.94 29.96 20.05
N GLU A 429 26.03 29.20 20.15
CA GLU A 429 26.01 27.75 19.94
C GLU A 429 25.08 27.02 20.92
N GLU A 430 25.11 27.37 22.20
CA GLU A 430 24.23 26.80 23.24
C GLU A 430 22.76 26.83 22.80
N MET A 431 22.30 28.00 22.36
CA MET A 431 20.90 28.20 21.96
C MET A 431 20.60 27.58 20.61
N HIS A 432 21.53 27.63 19.65
CA HIS A 432 21.37 26.98 18.35
C HIS A 432 21.23 25.46 18.49
N ALA A 433 22.08 24.82 19.32
CA ALA A 433 22.02 23.40 19.62
C ALA A 433 20.69 23.03 20.31
N PHE A 434 20.23 23.86 21.26
CA PHE A 434 18.93 23.69 21.91
C PHE A 434 17.75 23.79 20.93
N ILE A 435 17.74 24.80 20.06
CA ILE A 435 16.73 24.97 19.02
C ILE A 435 16.71 23.75 18.11
N ARG A 436 17.88 23.30 17.63
CA ARG A 436 17.98 22.13 16.74
C ARG A 436 17.44 20.87 17.41
N THR A 437 17.80 20.64 18.67
CA THR A 437 17.25 19.53 19.48
C THR A 437 15.74 19.62 19.59
N THR A 438 15.20 20.80 19.85
CA THR A 438 13.75 21.05 19.93
C THR A 438 13.05 20.76 18.59
N ILE A 439 13.66 21.11 17.46
CA ILE A 439 13.14 20.76 16.12
C ILE A 439 13.21 19.24 15.89
N ALA A 440 14.29 18.58 16.32
CA ALA A 440 14.43 17.13 16.18
C ALA A 440 13.35 16.37 16.96
N GLU A 441 13.03 16.82 18.18
CA GLU A 441 11.95 16.27 19.01
C GLU A 441 10.58 16.41 18.33
N LYS A 442 10.31 17.56 17.70
CA LYS A 442 8.99 17.87 17.14
C LYS A 442 8.77 17.35 15.71
N PHE A 443 9.74 17.58 14.83
CA PHE A 443 9.63 17.32 13.38
C PHE A 443 10.50 16.15 12.92
N GLY A 444 11.31 15.57 13.81
CA GLY A 444 12.24 14.48 13.51
C GLY A 444 13.63 14.96 13.12
N VAL A 445 14.60 14.05 13.23
CA VAL A 445 16.03 14.32 12.97
C VAL A 445 16.27 14.88 11.57
N GLU A 446 15.55 14.37 10.56
CA GLU A 446 15.70 14.85 9.17
C GLU A 446 15.33 16.33 9.03
N ALA A 447 14.27 16.80 9.69
CA ALA A 447 13.91 18.22 9.66
C ALA A 447 14.94 19.08 10.39
N ALA A 448 15.45 18.61 11.53
CA ALA A 448 16.47 19.31 12.32
C ALA A 448 17.82 19.43 11.60
N GLU A 449 18.21 18.43 10.82
CA GLU A 449 19.43 18.44 10.02
C GLU A 449 19.30 19.27 8.73
N ASN A 450 18.08 19.59 8.30
CA ASN A 450 17.85 20.36 7.08
C ASN A 450 17.52 21.84 7.35
N VAL A 451 16.99 22.19 8.53
CA VAL A 451 16.68 23.58 8.88
C VAL A 451 17.96 24.39 9.13
N SER A 452 18.04 25.56 8.49
CA SER A 452 19.08 26.55 8.76
C SER A 452 18.70 27.40 9.97
N ILE A 453 19.61 27.52 10.94
CA ILE A 453 19.46 28.36 12.13
C ILE A 453 20.49 29.49 12.07
N LEU A 454 20.02 30.72 11.93
CA LEU A 454 20.83 31.92 11.77
C LEU A 454 21.02 32.64 13.09
N TYR A 455 22.21 33.16 13.32
CA TYR A 455 22.49 34.01 14.47
C TYR A 455 22.04 35.46 14.17
N GLY A 456 21.10 35.97 14.96
CA GLY A 456 20.52 37.31 14.84
C GLY A 456 21.10 38.36 15.79
N GLY A 457 22.15 38.03 16.55
CA GLY A 457 22.84 38.98 17.41
C GLY A 457 23.84 39.88 16.66
N SER A 458 24.64 40.64 17.40
CA SER A 458 25.66 41.53 16.83
C SER A 458 26.75 40.75 16.08
N CYS A 459 26.67 40.75 14.76
CA CYS A 459 27.63 40.10 13.86
C CYS A 459 28.28 41.15 12.94
N LYS A 460 29.61 41.15 12.90
CA LYS A 460 30.47 42.06 12.15
C LYS A 460 31.50 41.23 11.37
N PRO A 461 32.15 41.79 10.33
CA PRO A 461 33.21 41.08 9.60
C PRO A 461 34.28 40.47 10.51
N SER A 462 34.63 41.19 11.59
CA SER A 462 35.70 40.79 12.52
C SER A 462 35.37 39.58 13.40
N ASN A 463 34.09 39.25 13.63
CA ASN A 463 33.69 38.12 14.49
C ASN A 463 32.87 37.05 13.76
N ALA A 464 32.43 37.31 12.53
CA ALA A 464 31.60 36.38 11.76
C ALA A 464 32.24 34.99 11.61
N LYS A 465 33.56 34.92 11.34
CA LYS A 465 34.27 33.64 11.18
C LYS A 465 34.24 32.78 12.44
N GLU A 466 34.34 33.39 13.62
CA GLU A 466 34.27 32.70 14.91
C GLU A 466 32.87 32.16 15.19
N ILE A 467 31.85 32.98 14.94
CA ILE A 467 30.44 32.61 15.15
C ILE A 467 30.02 31.52 14.17
N PHE A 468 30.34 31.66 12.88
CA PHE A 468 29.97 30.69 11.83
C PHE A 468 30.78 29.39 11.88
N ALA A 469 31.86 29.34 12.67
CA ALA A 469 32.59 28.10 12.92
C ALA A 469 31.88 27.19 13.93
N LYS A 470 30.85 27.69 14.63
CA LYS A 470 30.10 26.90 15.61
C LYS A 470 29.25 25.83 14.94
N PRO A 471 29.19 24.60 15.50
CA PRO A 471 28.56 23.45 14.85
C PRO A 471 27.12 23.67 14.42
N ASP A 472 26.29 24.37 15.19
CA ASP A 472 24.86 24.52 14.93
C ASP A 472 24.47 25.90 14.37
N VAL A 473 25.46 26.75 14.06
CA VAL A 473 25.27 28.05 13.42
C VAL A 473 25.38 27.91 11.90
N ASP A 474 24.26 28.13 11.21
CA ASP A 474 24.17 28.02 9.75
C ASP A 474 24.26 29.39 9.05
N GLY A 475 24.58 30.45 9.79
CA GLY A 475 24.87 31.78 9.26
C GLY A 475 24.28 32.88 10.13
N GLY A 476 23.84 33.99 9.52
CA GLY A 476 23.45 35.18 10.29
C GLY A 476 22.31 35.99 9.70
N LEU A 477 21.50 36.57 10.57
CA LEU A 477 20.54 37.63 10.27
C LEU A 477 21.15 38.97 10.70
N ILE A 478 21.71 39.69 9.74
CA ILE A 478 22.61 40.82 9.93
C ILE A 478 21.84 42.13 9.90
N GLY A 479 21.90 42.90 10.98
CA GLY A 479 21.34 44.26 11.06
C GLY A 479 22.25 45.32 10.43
N GLY A 480 22.78 46.23 11.25
CA GLY A 480 23.48 47.43 10.76
C GLY A 480 24.68 47.19 9.82
N ALA A 481 25.38 46.05 9.92
CA ALA A 481 26.47 45.70 9.00
C ALA A 481 25.97 45.37 7.58
N ALA A 482 24.68 45.07 7.40
CA ALA A 482 24.06 44.85 6.09
C ALA A 482 23.82 46.15 5.29
N LEU A 483 23.95 47.32 5.93
CA LEU A 483 23.72 48.64 5.31
C LEU A 483 24.95 49.16 4.54
N LYS A 484 26.05 48.41 4.53
CA LYS A 484 27.27 48.74 3.79
C LYS A 484 27.75 47.52 3.04
N CYS A 485 27.92 47.64 1.72
CA CYS A 485 28.33 46.55 0.85
C CYS A 485 29.61 45.85 1.35
N ALA A 486 30.64 46.62 1.72
CA ALA A 486 31.91 46.08 2.21
C ALA A 486 31.76 45.26 3.51
N ASP A 487 30.98 45.74 4.47
CA ASP A 487 30.78 45.04 5.75
C ASP A 487 29.94 43.78 5.54
N PHE A 488 28.85 43.87 4.77
CA PHE A 488 28.00 42.72 4.48
C PHE A 488 28.76 41.64 3.69
N LYS A 489 29.53 42.05 2.67
CA LYS A 489 30.40 41.15 1.92
C LYS A 489 31.47 40.52 2.82
N GLY A 490 32.06 41.28 3.74
CA GLY A 490 33.01 40.73 4.71
C GLY A 490 32.42 39.62 5.59
N ILE A 491 31.13 39.73 5.95
CA ILE A 491 30.41 38.68 6.68
C ILE A 491 30.09 37.49 5.77
N ILE A 492 29.65 37.73 4.53
CA ILE A 492 29.42 36.69 3.52
C ILE A 492 30.70 35.87 3.27
N ASP A 493 31.84 36.56 3.16
CA ASP A 493 33.14 35.96 2.94
C ASP A 493 33.66 35.16 4.14
N ALA A 494 33.04 35.26 5.33
CA ALA A 494 33.38 34.40 6.47
C ALA A 494 33.12 32.90 6.19
N TRP A 495 32.32 32.58 5.16
CA TRP A 495 32.12 31.23 4.66
C TRP A 495 33.17 30.78 3.63
N LYS A 496 34.09 31.65 3.21
CA LYS A 496 35.25 31.29 2.38
C LYS A 496 36.34 30.70 3.28
N ALA A 497 36.96 29.63 2.77
CA ALA A 497 37.97 28.84 3.50
C ALA A 497 39.19 29.69 3.87
#